data_AF-A0A2H5ZIU2-F1
#
_entry.id   AF-A0A2H5ZIU2-F1
#
_cell.length_a   1.000
_cell.length_b   1.000
_cell.length_c   1.000
_cell.angle_alpha   90.00
_cell.angle_beta   90.00
_cell.angle_gamma   90.00
#
_symmetry.space_group_name_H-M   'P 1'
#
loop_
_entity.id
_entity.type
_entity.pdbx_description
1 polymer ?
#
loop_
_entity_poly.entity_id
_entity_poly.type
_entity_poly.pdbx_seq_one_letter_code
_entity_poly.pdbx_strand_id
1 'polypeptide(L)'
;MFCRDVGIQAAVSLVAFLFFNLGGSAMGTGSDRCRNAGVLSGPVGTSSPPSCGAPIAACTGDCNQNAEVTIEEIVTGVAIALGLSPLTTCPNIDRDGGGEVTLDEIIAAVRSALESCPLDTGAIFEVRVCKDERFRVLLVDPGAIAQAERILASEEQRKIVMGELRCGSGNFNGPWSWHLDPATVAFADIAIELCDGCPSFVEAERSYWLDIVGRYCPWSAELLRRVR
;
A
#
# COMPACT_ATOMS: atom_id res chain seq x y z
N MET A 1 -12.03 51.29 -0.60
CA MET A 1 -10.93 52.28 -0.53
C MET A 1 -9.63 51.48 -0.54
N PHE A 2 -8.83 51.66 -1.58
CA PHE A 2 -7.59 50.92 -1.85
C PHE A 2 -6.53 51.21 -0.77
N CYS A 3 -5.86 50.17 -0.25
CA CYS A 3 -4.53 50.33 0.33
C CYS A 3 -3.52 50.12 -0.81
N ARG A 4 -2.84 51.20 -1.22
CA ARG A 4 -1.64 51.15 -2.07
C ARG A 4 -0.40 51.12 -1.18
N ASP A 5 0.58 50.35 -1.63
CA ASP A 5 1.97 50.31 -1.15
C ASP A 5 2.67 51.68 -1.14
N VAL A 6 3.74 51.81 -0.34
CA VAL A 6 5.13 52.12 -0.76
C VAL A 6 6.01 52.52 0.44
N GLY A 7 7.25 52.00 0.46
CA GLY A 7 8.45 52.68 1.02
C GLY A 7 9.01 52.01 2.29
N ILE A 8 9.97 51.08 2.26
CA ILE A 8 11.39 51.14 1.84
C ILE A 8 12.26 52.10 2.67
N GLN A 9 13.21 51.48 3.39
CA GLN A 9 14.55 51.90 3.83
C GLN A 9 14.70 53.25 4.57
N ALA A 10 15.31 53.22 5.76
CA ALA A 10 16.76 53.41 5.91
C ALA A 10 17.12 53.63 7.39
N ALA A 11 18.17 52.96 7.81
CA ALA A 11 18.85 53.15 9.08
C ALA A 11 19.52 54.53 9.14
N VAL A 12 19.42 55.23 10.28
CA VAL A 12 20.48 56.13 10.76
C VAL A 12 20.55 56.05 12.28
N SER A 13 21.75 55.72 12.72
CA SER A 13 22.28 55.72 14.08
C SER A 13 22.32 57.13 14.68
N LEU A 14 21.93 57.32 15.94
CA LEU A 14 22.80 57.98 16.92
C LEU A 14 22.25 57.85 18.34
N VAL A 15 23.12 57.33 19.19
CA VAL A 15 23.13 57.47 20.65
C VAL A 15 23.06 58.95 21.01
N ALA A 16 22.26 59.34 22.01
CA ALA A 16 22.80 59.83 23.29
C ALA A 16 21.76 60.52 24.19
N PHE A 17 22.06 60.41 25.48
CA PHE A 17 21.67 61.29 26.57
C PHE A 17 20.17 61.27 26.98
N LEU A 18 19.76 61.32 28.23
CA LEU A 18 20.36 61.30 29.56
C LEU A 18 19.18 61.33 30.53
N PHE A 19 19.43 60.91 31.76
CA PHE A 19 18.79 61.42 32.97
C PHE A 19 17.32 61.09 33.29
N PHE A 20 17.19 60.63 34.54
CA PHE A 20 16.08 60.84 35.47
C PHE A 20 14.78 60.06 35.30
N ASN A 21 14.75 58.90 35.96
CA ASN A 21 14.01 58.70 37.22
C ASN A 21 12.66 59.44 37.36
N LEU A 22 11.56 58.68 37.36
CA LEU A 22 10.59 58.54 38.46
C LEU A 22 9.18 58.27 37.92
N GLY A 23 8.65 57.10 38.29
CA GLY A 23 7.30 56.96 38.84
C GLY A 23 6.12 56.98 37.86
N GLY A 24 5.22 56.02 38.04
CA GLY A 24 3.80 56.24 37.75
C GLY A 24 3.14 55.18 36.89
N SER A 25 2.71 54.09 37.54
CA SER A 25 1.60 53.26 37.07
C SER A 25 0.34 54.11 36.90
N ALA A 26 -0.35 54.01 35.77
CA ALA A 26 -1.80 54.08 35.72
C ALA A 26 -2.33 53.55 34.39
N MET A 27 -3.34 52.71 34.51
CA MET A 27 -4.06 52.01 33.46
C MET A 27 -4.77 53.00 32.51
N GLY A 28 -4.52 52.86 31.21
CA GLY A 28 -5.30 53.48 30.15
C GLY A 28 -6.31 52.49 29.57
N THR A 29 -7.59 52.80 29.71
CA THR A 29 -8.72 52.15 29.06
C THR A 29 -8.79 52.56 27.60
N GLY A 30 -8.92 51.60 26.68
CA GLY A 30 -8.98 51.93 25.25
C GLY A 30 -9.09 50.73 24.32
N SER A 31 -10.30 50.19 24.22
CA SER A 31 -10.90 49.56 23.03
C SER A 31 -9.98 49.15 21.86
N ASP A 32 -9.51 47.90 21.86
CA ASP A 32 -9.16 47.16 20.65
C ASP A 32 -10.00 45.87 20.58
N ARG A 33 -11.28 46.04 20.23
CA ARG A 33 -12.15 44.93 19.80
C ARG A 33 -12.01 44.75 18.29
N CYS A 34 -11.04 43.97 17.89
CA CYS A 34 -11.13 43.12 16.70
C CYS A 34 -10.74 41.70 17.13
N ARG A 35 -11.67 41.01 17.83
CA ARG A 35 -11.61 39.56 17.97
C ARG A 35 -11.86 38.97 16.59
N ASN A 36 -10.82 38.40 15.99
CA ASN A 36 -10.99 37.54 14.83
C ASN A 36 -11.92 36.39 15.23
N ALA A 37 -12.89 36.15 14.35
CA ALA A 37 -13.80 35.02 14.40
C ALA A 37 -13.00 33.73 14.55
N GLY A 38 -13.38 32.91 15.53
CA GLY A 38 -12.81 31.60 15.75
C GLY A 38 -12.98 30.74 14.51
N VAL A 39 -11.87 30.45 13.85
CA VAL A 39 -11.77 29.28 12.99
C VAL A 39 -11.82 28.08 13.94
N LEU A 40 -12.91 27.33 13.90
CA LEU A 40 -12.98 26.01 14.54
C LEU A 40 -12.03 25.09 13.78
N SER A 41 -10.74 25.16 14.09
CA SER A 41 -9.79 24.10 13.76
C SER A 41 -10.10 22.92 14.67
N GLY A 42 -11.11 22.13 14.29
CA GLY A 42 -11.19 20.76 14.75
C GLY A 42 -9.92 20.03 14.32
N PRO A 43 -9.41 19.05 15.10
CA PRO A 43 -8.33 18.22 14.61
C PRO A 43 -8.84 17.53 13.33
N VAL A 44 -8.21 17.81 12.20
CA VAL A 44 -8.31 16.93 11.04
C VAL A 44 -7.84 15.59 11.55
N GLY A 45 -8.75 14.62 11.66
CA GLY A 45 -8.38 13.25 11.97
C GLY A 45 -7.36 12.85 10.92
N THR A 46 -6.10 12.71 11.33
CA THR A 46 -5.09 12.09 10.49
C THR A 46 -5.50 10.64 10.38
N SER A 47 -6.26 10.29 9.35
CA SER A 47 -6.44 8.90 8.96
C SER A 47 -5.03 8.34 8.83
N SER A 48 -4.68 7.39 9.71
CA SER A 48 -3.40 6.69 9.59
C SER A 48 -3.33 6.16 8.16
N PRO A 49 -2.20 6.32 7.45
CA PRO A 49 -2.09 5.79 6.10
C PRO A 49 -2.45 4.29 6.11
N PRO A 50 -3.04 3.78 5.04
CA PRO A 50 -3.45 2.38 4.94
C PRO A 50 -2.23 1.52 5.29
N SER A 51 -2.37 0.70 6.33
CA SER A 51 -1.29 -0.15 6.75
C SER A 51 -1.00 -1.14 5.63
N CYS A 52 0.23 -1.17 5.13
CA CYS A 52 0.70 -2.33 4.38
C CYS A 52 0.87 -3.38 5.46
N GLY A 53 -0.02 -4.38 5.53
CA GLY A 53 0.19 -5.52 6.40
C GLY A 53 1.59 -6.10 6.18
N ALA A 54 2.11 -6.83 7.16
CA ALA A 54 3.40 -7.50 6.97
C ALA A 54 3.30 -8.38 5.70
N PRO A 55 4.17 -8.19 4.69
CA PRO A 55 4.15 -9.05 3.52
C PRO A 55 4.51 -10.48 3.97
N ILE A 56 4.01 -11.49 3.27
CA ILE A 56 4.57 -12.83 3.44
C ILE A 56 6.05 -12.81 3.02
N ALA A 57 6.83 -13.74 3.54
CA ALA A 57 8.23 -13.89 3.17
C ALA A 57 8.36 -13.93 1.64
N ALA A 58 9.17 -13.02 1.09
CA ALA A 58 9.41 -12.97 -0.35
C ALA A 58 10.12 -14.24 -0.81
N CYS A 59 9.68 -14.81 -1.94
CA CYS A 59 10.45 -15.87 -2.57
C CYS A 59 11.72 -15.29 -3.17
N THR A 60 12.87 -15.88 -2.88
CA THR A 60 14.10 -15.48 -3.56
C THR A 60 13.94 -15.67 -5.07
N GLY A 61 14.09 -14.58 -5.82
CA GLY A 61 13.96 -14.56 -7.28
C GLY A 61 12.54 -14.45 -7.84
N ASP A 62 11.49 -14.26 -7.03
CA ASP A 62 10.15 -13.90 -7.55
C ASP A 62 10.12 -12.39 -7.83
N CYS A 63 10.42 -12.02 -9.06
CA CYS A 63 10.62 -10.62 -9.44
C CYS A 63 9.30 -9.89 -9.66
N ASN A 64 8.27 -10.60 -10.10
CA ASN A 64 6.95 -10.01 -10.35
C ASN A 64 6.03 -10.04 -9.12
N GLN A 65 6.47 -10.67 -8.02
CA GLN A 65 5.77 -10.74 -6.73
C GLN A 65 4.44 -11.50 -6.79
N ASN A 66 4.37 -12.54 -7.63
CA ASN A 66 3.19 -13.38 -7.75
C ASN A 66 3.29 -14.68 -6.92
N ALA A 67 4.36 -14.85 -6.14
CA ALA A 67 4.72 -16.05 -5.38
C ALA A 67 5.15 -17.24 -6.24
N GLU A 68 5.50 -17.07 -7.51
CA GLU A 68 6.07 -18.13 -8.37
C GLU A 68 7.44 -17.65 -8.87
N VAL A 69 8.38 -18.60 -9.05
CA VAL A 69 9.68 -18.29 -9.66
C VAL A 69 9.78 -19.04 -10.98
N THR A 70 9.86 -18.28 -12.06
CA THR A 70 9.94 -18.77 -13.44
C THR A 70 11.38 -18.76 -13.97
N ILE A 71 11.62 -19.43 -15.11
CA ILE A 71 12.93 -19.42 -15.75
C ILE A 71 13.30 -17.99 -16.16
N GLU A 72 12.32 -17.21 -16.62
CA GLU A 72 12.46 -15.81 -17.01
C GLU A 72 12.98 -14.94 -15.86
N GLU A 73 12.53 -15.22 -14.64
CA GLU A 73 12.98 -14.51 -13.44
C GLU A 73 14.38 -14.95 -13.00
N ILE A 74 14.72 -16.24 -13.13
CA ILE A 74 16.09 -16.71 -12.91
C ILE A 74 17.06 -16.04 -13.90
N VAL A 75 16.69 -15.96 -15.18
CA VAL A 75 17.49 -15.26 -16.21
C VAL A 75 17.65 -13.78 -15.86
N THR A 76 16.60 -13.15 -15.32
CA THR A 76 16.65 -11.78 -14.81
C THR A 76 17.65 -11.66 -13.66
N GLY A 77 17.63 -12.58 -12.69
CA GLY A 77 18.62 -12.63 -11.60
C GLY A 77 20.05 -12.76 -12.09
N VAL A 78 20.30 -13.64 -13.09
CA VAL A 78 21.63 -13.79 -13.70
C VAL A 78 22.08 -12.50 -14.40
N ALA A 79 21.18 -11.82 -15.11
CA ALA A 79 21.50 -10.54 -15.74
C ALA A 79 21.91 -9.48 -14.70
N ILE A 80 21.26 -9.45 -13.53
CA ILE A 80 21.63 -8.55 -12.42
C ILE A 80 23.00 -8.94 -11.85
N ALA A 81 23.26 -10.23 -11.61
CA ALA A 81 24.56 -10.72 -11.12
C ALA A 81 25.74 -10.39 -12.06
N LEU A 82 25.47 -10.30 -13.36
CA LEU A 82 26.44 -9.90 -14.38
C LEU A 82 26.58 -8.38 -14.55
N GLY A 83 25.82 -7.57 -13.79
CA GLY A 83 25.80 -6.12 -13.92
C GLY A 83 25.11 -5.60 -15.20
N LEU A 84 24.33 -6.45 -15.87
CA LEU A 84 23.61 -6.10 -17.11
C LEU A 84 22.22 -5.50 -16.83
N SER A 85 21.73 -5.60 -15.61
CA SER A 85 20.45 -5.04 -15.18
C SER A 85 20.56 -4.52 -13.74
N PRO A 86 19.82 -3.46 -13.37
CA PRO A 86 19.87 -2.94 -12.01
C PRO A 86 19.12 -3.87 -11.05
N LEU A 87 19.56 -3.93 -9.79
CA LEU A 87 18.90 -4.72 -8.75
C LEU A 87 17.43 -4.32 -8.54
N THR A 88 17.07 -3.07 -8.85
CA THR A 88 15.67 -2.61 -8.80
C THR A 88 14.73 -3.35 -9.74
N THR A 89 15.25 -4.07 -10.74
CA THR A 89 14.45 -4.93 -11.62
C THR A 89 13.92 -6.17 -10.89
N CYS A 90 14.65 -6.68 -9.90
CA CYS A 90 14.22 -7.82 -9.10
C CYS A 90 14.76 -7.71 -7.68
N PRO A 91 14.15 -6.89 -6.80
CA PRO A 91 14.63 -6.74 -5.42
C PRO A 91 14.62 -8.05 -4.65
N ASN A 92 13.70 -8.96 -4.98
CA ASN A 92 13.56 -10.27 -4.32
C ASN A 92 14.70 -11.25 -4.64
N ILE A 93 15.60 -10.96 -5.59
CA ILE A 93 16.77 -11.82 -5.84
C ILE A 93 17.86 -11.63 -4.78
N ASP A 94 18.04 -10.39 -4.29
CA ASP A 94 18.99 -10.03 -3.23
C ASP A 94 18.38 -10.40 -1.89
N ARG A 95 18.64 -11.64 -1.47
CA ARG A 95 18.01 -12.26 -0.32
C ARG A 95 18.64 -11.77 0.97
N ASP A 96 19.94 -11.51 0.97
CA ASP A 96 20.66 -11.06 2.17
C ASP A 96 20.68 -9.53 2.35
N GLY A 97 20.24 -8.79 1.32
CA GLY A 97 20.15 -7.34 1.32
C GLY A 97 21.52 -6.66 1.18
N GLY A 98 22.51 -7.37 0.66
CA GLY A 98 23.87 -6.89 0.47
C GLY A 98 24.02 -5.87 -0.67
N GLY A 99 23.02 -5.74 -1.53
CA GLY A 99 23.00 -4.82 -2.66
C GLY A 99 23.72 -5.34 -3.91
N GLU A 100 24.21 -6.58 -3.89
CA GLU A 100 24.82 -7.28 -5.02
C GLU A 100 24.22 -8.68 -5.13
N VAL A 101 24.15 -9.22 -6.35
CA VAL A 101 23.61 -10.58 -6.55
C VAL A 101 24.71 -11.61 -6.67
N THR A 102 24.74 -12.56 -5.74
CA THR A 102 25.77 -13.60 -5.67
C THR A 102 25.29 -14.95 -6.21
N LEU A 103 26.23 -15.89 -6.40
CA LEU A 103 25.89 -17.24 -6.87
C LEU A 103 24.95 -17.99 -5.91
N ASP A 104 25.09 -17.79 -4.59
CA ASP A 104 24.24 -18.49 -3.62
C ASP A 104 22.78 -18.03 -3.69
N GLU A 105 22.52 -16.80 -4.10
CA GLU A 105 21.17 -16.27 -4.34
C GLU A 105 20.56 -16.82 -5.63
N ILE A 106 21.36 -16.96 -6.69
CA ILE A 106 20.92 -17.65 -7.90
C ILE A 106 20.57 -19.11 -7.59
N ILE A 107 21.38 -19.80 -6.78
CA ILE A 107 21.08 -21.17 -6.34
C ILE A 107 19.78 -21.20 -5.50
N ALA A 108 19.56 -20.21 -4.63
CA ALA A 108 18.33 -20.09 -3.86
C ALA A 108 17.10 -19.88 -4.76
N ALA A 109 17.20 -19.01 -5.78
CA ALA A 109 16.12 -18.79 -6.75
C ALA A 109 15.79 -20.04 -7.56
N VAL A 110 16.82 -20.78 -8.02
CA VAL A 110 16.62 -22.07 -8.71
C VAL A 110 15.92 -23.07 -7.79
N ARG A 111 16.28 -23.13 -6.49
CA ARG A 111 15.57 -23.97 -5.53
C ARG A 111 14.11 -23.56 -5.39
N SER A 112 13.81 -22.26 -5.28
CA SER A 112 12.44 -21.76 -5.23
C SER A 112 11.63 -22.13 -6.48
N ALA A 113 12.25 -22.16 -7.67
CA ALA A 113 11.59 -22.61 -8.89
C ALA A 113 11.29 -24.13 -8.92
N LEU A 114 12.15 -24.95 -8.29
CA LEU A 114 12.01 -26.40 -8.29
C LEU A 114 11.09 -26.92 -7.16
N GLU A 115 11.20 -26.33 -5.98
CA GLU A 115 10.55 -26.80 -4.75
C GLU A 115 9.32 -25.95 -4.37
N SER A 116 9.01 -24.91 -5.17
CA SER A 116 8.07 -23.84 -4.83
C SER A 116 8.50 -22.99 -3.63
N CYS A 117 7.93 -21.79 -3.51
CA CYS A 117 8.19 -20.94 -2.36
C CYS A 117 7.56 -21.50 -1.09
N PRO A 118 8.27 -21.45 0.05
CA PRO A 118 7.67 -21.77 1.34
C PRO A 118 6.59 -20.73 1.67
N LEU A 119 5.34 -21.18 1.72
CA LEU A 119 4.27 -20.49 2.43
C LEU A 119 4.14 -21.19 3.78
N ASP A 120 4.49 -20.50 4.87
CA ASP A 120 4.46 -21.10 6.21
C ASP A 120 3.04 -21.56 6.59
N THR A 121 2.02 -20.85 6.13
CA THR A 121 0.60 -21.21 6.26
C THR A 121 -0.23 -20.62 5.11
N GLY A 122 -1.13 -21.41 4.54
CA GLY A 122 -2.16 -20.95 3.60
C GLY A 122 -2.07 -21.52 2.18
N ALA A 123 -2.98 -21.06 1.31
CA ALA A 123 -3.10 -21.45 -0.08
C ALA A 123 -3.45 -20.22 -0.96
N ILE A 124 -2.84 -20.13 -2.13
CA ILE A 124 -3.05 -19.02 -3.06
C ILE A 124 -4.04 -19.43 -4.14
N PHE A 125 -5.06 -18.61 -4.36
CA PHE A 125 -6.06 -18.81 -5.41
C PHE A 125 -6.05 -17.65 -6.40
N GLU A 126 -6.23 -17.98 -7.68
CA GLU A 126 -6.38 -17.00 -8.75
C GLU A 126 -7.87 -16.70 -8.95
N VAL A 127 -8.21 -15.42 -8.95
CA VAL A 127 -9.57 -14.91 -9.12
C VAL A 127 -9.64 -14.08 -10.38
N ARG A 128 -10.65 -14.34 -11.20
CA ARG A 128 -11.02 -13.52 -12.36
C ARG A 128 -12.09 -12.51 -11.99
N VAL A 129 -11.94 -11.28 -12.47
CA VAL A 129 -12.88 -10.19 -12.31
C VAL A 129 -12.99 -9.45 -13.65
N CYS A 130 -14.13 -8.82 -13.93
CA CYS A 130 -14.30 -7.98 -15.12
C CYS A 130 -13.94 -8.68 -16.45
N LYS A 131 -14.33 -9.95 -16.59
CA LYS A 131 -14.12 -10.85 -17.75
C LYS A 131 -12.73 -11.45 -17.90
N ASP A 132 -11.65 -10.68 -17.73
CA ASP A 132 -10.29 -11.16 -18.00
C ASP A 132 -9.21 -10.69 -17.03
N GLU A 133 -9.50 -9.72 -16.17
CA GLU A 133 -8.56 -9.27 -15.14
C GLU A 133 -8.41 -10.32 -14.05
N ARG A 134 -7.17 -10.56 -13.62
CA ARG A 134 -6.86 -11.57 -12.61
C ARG A 134 -6.10 -10.98 -11.46
N PHE A 135 -6.47 -11.40 -10.26
CA PHE A 135 -5.72 -11.12 -9.04
C PHE A 135 -5.62 -12.40 -8.21
N ARG A 136 -4.69 -12.45 -7.28
CA ARG A 136 -4.45 -13.59 -6.40
C ARG A 136 -4.84 -13.22 -4.97
N VAL A 137 -5.42 -14.19 -4.27
CA VAL A 137 -5.72 -14.11 -2.83
C VAL A 137 -4.97 -15.19 -2.09
N LEU A 138 -4.40 -14.84 -0.94
CA LEU A 138 -3.88 -15.81 0.02
C LEU A 138 -4.97 -16.11 1.06
N LEU A 139 -5.38 -17.37 1.16
CA LEU A 139 -6.28 -17.85 2.20
C LEU A 139 -5.46 -18.52 3.29
N VAL A 140 -5.59 -18.05 4.53
CA VAL A 140 -4.93 -18.64 5.71
C VAL A 140 -5.89 -19.39 6.62
N ASP A 141 -7.19 -19.13 6.52
CA ASP A 141 -8.22 -19.87 7.26
C ASP A 141 -8.51 -21.23 6.59
N PRO A 142 -8.35 -22.37 7.29
CA PRO A 142 -8.59 -23.69 6.70
C PRO A 142 -10.02 -23.91 6.21
N GLY A 143 -11.01 -23.25 6.83
CA GLY A 143 -12.41 -23.29 6.41
C GLY A 143 -12.63 -22.55 5.09
N ALA A 144 -12.04 -21.37 4.93
CA ALA A 144 -12.04 -20.60 3.69
C ALA A 144 -11.33 -21.36 2.56
N ILE A 145 -10.18 -22.01 2.84
CA ILE A 145 -9.50 -22.87 1.87
C ILE A 145 -10.44 -24.00 1.44
N ALA A 146 -11.04 -24.74 2.38
CA ALA A 146 -11.96 -25.81 2.06
C ALA A 146 -13.20 -25.33 1.27
N GLN A 147 -13.68 -24.11 1.53
CA GLN A 147 -14.77 -23.51 0.76
C GLN A 147 -14.35 -23.17 -0.67
N ALA A 148 -13.16 -22.58 -0.86
CA ALA A 148 -12.62 -22.30 -2.19
C ALA A 148 -12.51 -23.58 -3.03
N GLU A 149 -12.04 -24.68 -2.45
CA GLU A 149 -11.96 -25.98 -3.12
C GLU A 149 -13.34 -26.52 -3.52
N ARG A 150 -14.36 -26.39 -2.67
CA ARG A 150 -15.75 -26.77 -3.03
C ARG A 150 -16.33 -25.92 -4.16
N ILE A 151 -16.03 -24.61 -4.17
CA ILE A 151 -16.44 -23.72 -5.27
C ILE A 151 -15.78 -24.16 -6.58
N LEU A 152 -14.47 -24.45 -6.57
CA LEU A 152 -13.75 -24.95 -7.75
C LEU A 152 -14.26 -26.32 -8.22
N ALA A 153 -14.65 -27.20 -7.29
CA ALA A 153 -15.26 -28.49 -7.58
C ALA A 153 -16.72 -28.39 -8.05
N SER A 154 -17.30 -27.18 -8.13
CA SER A 154 -18.72 -26.96 -8.43
C SER A 154 -19.69 -27.63 -7.45
N GLU A 155 -19.23 -27.95 -6.23
CA GLU A 155 -20.06 -28.46 -5.13
C GLU A 155 -20.78 -27.34 -4.39
N GLU A 156 -20.28 -26.10 -4.52
CA GLU A 156 -20.85 -24.89 -3.97
C GLU A 156 -21.05 -23.85 -5.07
N GLN A 157 -22.10 -23.03 -4.96
CA GLN A 157 -22.33 -21.94 -5.92
C GLN A 157 -21.19 -20.92 -5.88
N ARG A 158 -20.97 -20.25 -7.00
CA ARG A 158 -20.02 -19.13 -7.08
C ARG A 158 -20.34 -18.09 -6.00
N LYS A 159 -19.31 -17.69 -5.26
CA LYS A 159 -19.37 -16.66 -4.22
C LYS A 159 -18.57 -15.43 -4.63
N ILE A 160 -18.91 -14.30 -4.03
CA ILE A 160 -18.13 -13.07 -4.10
C ILE A 160 -16.96 -13.22 -3.12
N VAL A 161 -15.73 -13.18 -3.63
CA VAL A 161 -14.55 -13.04 -2.76
C VAL A 161 -14.49 -11.62 -2.22
N MET A 162 -14.16 -11.48 -0.94
CA MET A 162 -14.07 -10.17 -0.32
C MET A 162 -13.04 -10.11 0.78
N GLY A 163 -12.54 -8.92 1.09
CA GLY A 163 -11.60 -8.68 2.17
C GLY A 163 -11.28 -7.20 2.35
N GLU A 164 -10.47 -6.89 3.36
CA GLU A 164 -9.86 -5.57 3.54
C GLU A 164 -8.68 -5.39 2.58
N LEU A 165 -8.50 -4.17 2.07
CA LEU A 165 -7.37 -3.84 1.20
C LEU A 165 -6.14 -3.45 2.02
N ARG A 166 -4.96 -3.84 1.51
CA ARG A 166 -3.64 -3.49 2.03
C ARG A 166 -2.76 -3.03 0.88
N CYS A 167 -1.84 -2.10 1.14
CA CYS A 167 -0.85 -1.67 0.15
C CYS A 167 0.22 -2.72 -0.12
N GLY A 168 0.80 -2.67 -1.32
CA GLY A 168 1.79 -3.65 -1.81
C GLY A 168 1.13 -4.92 -2.34
N SER A 169 1.84 -5.69 -3.16
CA SER A 169 1.36 -6.97 -3.73
C SER A 169 1.17 -8.07 -2.67
N GLY A 170 1.68 -7.86 -1.46
CA GLY A 170 1.77 -8.89 -0.44
C GLY A 170 2.71 -10.04 -0.83
N ASN A 171 3.55 -9.91 -1.88
CA ASN A 171 4.38 -10.98 -2.46
C ASN A 171 3.58 -12.16 -3.05
N PHE A 172 2.30 -11.99 -3.34
CA PHE A 172 1.50 -12.99 -4.04
C PHE A 172 0.54 -12.40 -5.09
N ASN A 173 0.21 -11.12 -5.01
CA ASN A 173 -0.76 -10.46 -5.88
C ASN A 173 -0.14 -9.61 -6.99
N GLY A 174 1.13 -9.85 -7.32
CA GLY A 174 1.74 -9.30 -8.52
C GLY A 174 0.88 -9.54 -9.77
N PRO A 175 0.71 -8.56 -10.67
CA PRO A 175 1.43 -7.29 -10.76
C PRO A 175 0.81 -6.13 -9.95
N TRP A 176 -0.23 -6.38 -9.16
CA TRP A 176 -0.96 -5.34 -8.44
C TRP A 176 -0.16 -4.83 -7.24
N SER A 177 -0.20 -3.52 -7.01
CA SER A 177 0.46 -2.87 -5.87
C SER A 177 -0.44 -2.74 -4.65
N TRP A 178 -1.38 -3.68 -4.52
CA TRP A 178 -2.32 -3.86 -3.43
C TRP A 178 -2.64 -5.36 -3.29
N HIS A 179 -3.16 -5.78 -2.14
CA HIS A 179 -3.65 -7.14 -1.91
C HIS A 179 -4.81 -7.12 -0.92
N LEU A 180 -5.56 -8.23 -0.86
CA LEU A 180 -6.48 -8.46 0.25
C LEU A 180 -5.72 -8.94 1.47
N ASP A 181 -6.03 -8.39 2.65
CA ASP A 181 -5.51 -8.88 3.92
C ASP A 181 -5.90 -10.36 4.10
N PRO A 182 -4.93 -11.30 4.13
CA PRO A 182 -5.21 -12.73 4.20
C PRO A 182 -6.10 -13.13 5.39
N ALA A 183 -6.01 -12.41 6.51
CA ALA A 183 -6.80 -12.69 7.70
C ALA A 183 -8.29 -12.32 7.56
N THR A 184 -8.64 -11.55 6.51
CA THR A 184 -10.00 -11.01 6.30
C THR A 184 -10.69 -11.61 5.09
N VAL A 185 -9.98 -12.43 4.29
CA VAL A 185 -10.54 -12.98 3.06
C VAL A 185 -11.69 -13.94 3.38
N ALA A 186 -12.85 -13.69 2.79
CA ALA A 186 -14.06 -14.48 2.97
C ALA A 186 -14.85 -14.58 1.66
N PHE A 187 -15.85 -15.46 1.67
CA PHE A 187 -16.76 -15.68 0.56
C PHE A 187 -18.20 -15.35 0.96
N ALA A 188 -18.88 -14.53 0.17
CA ALA A 188 -20.26 -14.11 0.42
C ALA A 188 -21.19 -14.39 -0.76
N ASP A 189 -22.47 -14.60 -0.46
CA ASP A 189 -23.54 -14.70 -1.47
C ASP A 189 -23.94 -13.33 -2.04
N ILE A 190 -23.84 -12.29 -1.23
CA ILE A 190 -24.18 -10.91 -1.58
C ILE A 190 -23.21 -9.96 -0.89
N ALA A 191 -22.87 -8.87 -1.55
CA ALA A 191 -22.05 -7.80 -1.01
C ALA A 191 -22.74 -6.44 -1.16
N ILE A 192 -22.19 -5.39 -0.57
CA ILE A 192 -22.63 -4.02 -0.81
C ILE A 192 -21.83 -3.51 -2.01
N GLU A 193 -22.50 -2.88 -2.99
CA GLU A 193 -21.93 -2.42 -4.26
C GLU A 193 -20.73 -1.45 -4.13
N LEU A 194 -20.53 -0.85 -2.95
CA LEU A 194 -19.51 0.17 -2.71
C LEU A 194 -18.06 -0.33 -2.85
N CYS A 195 -17.85 -1.64 -2.86
CA CYS A 195 -16.52 -2.25 -3.03
C CYS A 195 -16.38 -3.08 -4.32
N ASP A 196 -17.29 -2.91 -5.29
CA ASP A 196 -17.23 -3.54 -6.60
C ASP A 196 -16.37 -2.72 -7.59
N GLY A 197 -15.50 -3.40 -8.32
CA GLY A 197 -14.61 -2.75 -9.28
C GLY A 197 -13.66 -3.73 -9.94
N CYS A 198 -13.07 -3.34 -11.08
CA CYS A 198 -12.04 -4.13 -11.74
C CYS A 198 -10.68 -3.91 -11.06
N PRO A 199 -9.81 -4.94 -10.94
CA PRO A 199 -8.45 -4.81 -10.41
C PRO A 199 -7.65 -3.62 -10.97
N SER A 200 -7.77 -3.34 -12.27
CA SER A 200 -7.12 -2.23 -12.97
C SER A 200 -7.60 -0.87 -12.49
N PHE A 201 -8.88 -0.74 -12.15
CA PHE A 201 -9.45 0.48 -11.59
C PHE A 201 -9.03 0.67 -10.12
N VAL A 202 -8.94 -0.42 -9.35
CA VAL A 202 -8.35 -0.39 -8.00
C VAL A 202 -6.89 0.06 -8.06
N GLU A 203 -6.12 -0.42 -9.04
CA GLU A 203 -4.73 -0.03 -9.24
C GLU A 203 -4.58 1.44 -9.67
N ALA A 204 -5.42 1.91 -10.58
CA ALA A 204 -5.39 3.30 -11.05
C ALA A 204 -5.74 4.30 -9.94
N GLU A 205 -6.66 3.94 -9.05
CA GLU A 205 -7.18 4.81 -7.98
C GLU A 205 -6.80 4.30 -6.58
N ARG A 206 -5.58 3.74 -6.42
CA ARG A 206 -5.15 3.05 -5.19
C ARG A 206 -5.38 3.84 -3.92
N SER A 207 -5.07 5.13 -3.89
CA SER A 207 -5.28 5.96 -2.70
C SER A 207 -6.76 6.03 -2.31
N TYR A 208 -7.68 6.19 -3.27
CA TYR A 208 -9.11 6.19 -2.98
C TYR A 208 -9.56 4.82 -2.44
N TRP A 209 -9.14 3.73 -3.08
CA TRP A 209 -9.53 2.39 -2.69
C TRP A 209 -8.96 1.96 -1.34
N LEU A 210 -7.70 2.32 -1.05
CA LEU A 210 -7.04 1.98 0.21
C LEU A 210 -7.51 2.89 1.36
N ASP A 211 -7.66 4.20 1.12
CA ASP A 211 -7.90 5.18 2.19
C ASP A 211 -9.40 5.39 2.47
N ILE A 212 -10.25 5.29 1.45
CA ILE A 212 -11.67 5.63 1.53
C ILE A 212 -12.55 4.39 1.49
N VAL A 213 -12.33 3.48 0.53
CA VAL A 213 -13.15 2.27 0.40
C VAL A 213 -12.72 1.21 1.42
N GLY A 214 -11.41 0.99 1.58
CA GLY A 214 -10.79 0.11 2.57
C GLY A 214 -11.03 -1.39 2.38
N ARG A 215 -11.87 -1.78 1.42
CA ARG A 215 -12.29 -3.16 1.17
C ARG A 215 -12.53 -3.38 -0.31
N TYR A 216 -12.45 -4.64 -0.73
CA TYR A 216 -12.76 -5.06 -2.09
C TYR A 216 -13.71 -6.25 -2.08
N CYS A 217 -14.74 -6.22 -2.93
CA CYS A 217 -15.79 -7.24 -3.03
C CYS A 217 -16.34 -7.36 -4.46
N PRO A 218 -15.50 -7.73 -5.45
CA PRO A 218 -15.89 -7.74 -6.85
C PRO A 218 -17.06 -8.70 -7.15
N TRP A 219 -18.20 -8.17 -7.59
CA TRP A 219 -19.41 -8.96 -7.84
C TRP A 219 -19.25 -9.94 -9.01
N SER A 220 -18.38 -9.58 -9.96
CA SER A 220 -18.01 -10.43 -11.09
C SER A 220 -16.91 -11.46 -10.77
N ALA A 221 -16.54 -11.61 -9.50
CA ALA A 221 -15.48 -12.54 -9.08
C ALA A 221 -15.80 -13.98 -9.42
N GLU A 222 -14.77 -14.67 -9.92
CA GLU A 222 -14.78 -16.09 -10.18
C GLU A 222 -13.45 -16.71 -9.78
N LEU A 223 -13.48 -17.68 -8.87
CA LEU A 223 -12.32 -18.50 -8.57
C LEU A 223 -11.97 -19.36 -9.79
N LEU A 224 -10.73 -19.26 -10.27
CA LEU A 224 -10.27 -20.01 -11.44
C LEU A 224 -9.55 -21.30 -11.06
N ARG A 225 -8.64 -21.21 -10.09
CA ARG A 225 -7.77 -22.33 -9.68
C ARG A 225 -7.06 -22.02 -8.38
N ARG A 226 -6.58 -23.09 -7.75
CA ARG A 226 -5.49 -23.03 -6.78
C ARG A 226 -4.16 -22.90 -7.50
N VAL A 227 -3.34 -21.95 -7.07
CA VAL A 227 -2.00 -21.68 -7.57
C VAL A 227 -0.97 -22.47 -6.74
N ARG A 228 -1.14 -22.45 -5.41
CA ARG A 228 -0.33 -23.16 -4.43
C ARG A 228 -1.19 -23.59 -3.23
#